data_AF-A0A9E0BI75-F1
#
_entry.id   AF-A0A9E0BI75-F1
#
_cell.length_a   1.000
_cell.length_b   1.000
_cell.length_c   1.000
_cell.angle_alpha   90.00
_cell.angle_beta   90.00
_cell.angle_gamma   90.00
#
_symmetry.space_group_name_H-M   'P 1'
#
loop_
_entity.id
_entity.type
_entity.pdbx_description
1 polymer ?
#
loop_
_entity_poly.entity_id
_entity_poly.type
_entity_poly.pdbx_seq_one_letter_code
_entity_poly.pdbx_strand_id
1 'polypeptide(L)' 'TAPLDGERALAVVKILNDMAARYQTAIIIVTHDEKIIPTFKRLYHIRDGLTHEEGGRVEPAS' A
#
# COMPACT_ATOMS: atom_id res chain seq x y z
N THR A 1 -11.20 4.80 12.54
CA THR A 1 -10.67 3.88 13.56
C THR A 1 -9.20 3.66 13.30
N ALA A 2 -8.36 4.35 14.06
CA ALA A 2 -6.91 4.16 14.15
C ALA A 2 -6.61 4.08 15.67
N PRO A 3 -5.69 3.24 16.14
CA PRO A 3 -4.50 2.83 15.42
C PRO A 3 -4.30 1.30 15.40
N LEU A 4 -3.96 0.78 14.22
CA LEU A 4 -2.98 -0.30 14.17
C LEU A 4 -1.70 0.34 14.71
N ASP A 5 -1.35 0.06 15.97
CA ASP A 5 -0.05 0.47 16.50
C ASP A 5 1.03 0.02 15.52
N GLY A 6 1.93 0.92 15.11
CA GLY A 6 2.79 0.72 13.94
C GLY A 6 3.64 -0.56 13.99
N GLU A 7 3.91 -1.09 15.19
CA GLU A 7 4.55 -2.39 15.39
C GLU A 7 3.65 -3.57 14.97
N ARG A 8 2.37 -3.53 15.35
CA ARG A 8 1.37 -4.53 14.94
C ARG A 8 1.02 -4.40 13.46
N ALA A 9 1.12 -3.19 12.90
CA ALA A 9 0.82 -2.93 11.50
C ALA A 9 1.72 -3.73 10.55
N LEU A 10 3.01 -3.84 10.86
CA LEU A 10 3.96 -4.63 10.07
C LEU A 10 3.61 -6.12 10.06
N ALA A 11 3.20 -6.68 11.22
CA ALA A 11 2.77 -8.08 11.31
C ALA A 11 1.54 -8.36 10.44
N VAL A 12 0.55 -7.46 10.46
CA VAL A 12 -0.66 -7.56 9.61
C VAL A 12 -0.31 -7.46 8.13
N VAL A 13 0.51 -6.47 7.74
CA VAL A 13 0.94 -6.30 6.33
C VAL A 13 1.66 -7.54 5.81
N LYS A 14 2.50 -8.18 6.64
CA LYS A 14 3.15 -9.45 6.26
C LYS A 14 2.14 -10.56 5.98
N ILE A 15 1.13 -10.73 6.84
CA ILE A 15 0.06 -11.73 6.63
C ILE A 15 -0.72 -11.44 5.34
N LEU A 16 -1.06 -10.17 5.10
CA LEU A 16 -1.77 -9.77 3.88
C LEU A 16 -0.95 -10.05 2.63
N ASN A 17 0.35 -9.77 2.63
CA ASN A 17 1.25 -10.08 1.52
C ASN A 17 1.32 -11.60 1.24
N ASP A 18 1.41 -12.42 2.29
CA ASP A 18 1.41 -13.88 2.15
C ASP A 18 0.08 -14.38 1.57
N MET A 19 -1.05 -13.82 2.00
CA MET A 19 -2.37 -14.14 1.46
C MET A 19 -2.52 -13.71 0.00
N ALA A 20 -2.06 -12.51 -0.35
CA ALA A 20 -2.06 -12.00 -1.72
C ALA A 20 -1.35 -12.96 -2.67
N ALA A 21 -0.15 -13.43 -2.27
CA ALA A 21 0.63 -14.39 -3.03
C ALA A 21 -0.05 -15.77 -3.12
N ARG A 22 -0.61 -16.28 -2.01
CA ARG A 22 -1.26 -17.61 -2.01
C ARG A 22 -2.53 -17.64 -2.85
N TYR A 23 -3.33 -16.59 -2.80
CA TYR A 23 -4.64 -16.54 -3.45
C TYR A 23 -4.63 -15.77 -4.77
N GLN A 24 -3.47 -15.29 -5.22
CA GLN A 24 -3.34 -14.49 -6.44
C GLN A 24 -4.28 -13.27 -6.44
N THR A 25 -4.35 -12.58 -5.30
CA THR A 25 -5.24 -11.42 -5.12
C THR A 25 -4.45 -10.13 -5.04
N ALA A 26 -5.03 -9.05 -5.56
CA ALA A 26 -4.53 -7.70 -5.34
C ALA A 26 -5.09 -7.14 -4.03
N ILE A 27 -4.23 -6.57 -3.19
CA ILE A 27 -4.62 -5.91 -1.94
C ILE A 27 -4.33 -4.41 -2.08
N ILE A 28 -5.33 -3.58 -1.79
CA ILE A 28 -5.20 -2.13 -1.73
C ILE A 28 -5.32 -1.70 -0.29
N ILE A 29 -4.34 -0.95 0.21
CA ILE A 29 -4.31 -0.46 1.59
C ILE A 29 -4.38 1.06 1.57
N VAL A 30 -5.30 1.61 2.36
CA VAL A 30 -5.40 3.04 2.65
C VAL A 30 -4.90 3.25 4.06
N THR A 31 -3.80 3.99 4.20
CA THR A 31 -3.17 4.25 5.50
C THR A 31 -2.60 5.66 5.52
N HIS A 32 -2.52 6.23 6.71
CA HIS A 32 -1.71 7.43 6.99
C HIS A 32 -0.51 7.09 7.89
N ASP A 33 -0.29 5.81 8.20
CA ASP A 33 0.84 5.36 9.01
C ASP A 33 2.11 5.28 8.16
N GLU A 34 3.00 6.25 8.34
CA GLU A 34 4.26 6.38 7.63
C GLU A 34 5.21 5.19 7.85
N LYS A 35 5.04 4.41 8.94
CA LYS A 35 5.93 3.28 9.24
C LYS A 35 5.75 2.12 8.26
N ILE A 36 4.55 1.93 7.70
CA ILE A 36 4.28 0.83 6.77
C ILE A 36 4.37 1.25 5.30
N ILE A 37 4.36 2.56 5.00
CA ILE A 37 4.50 3.09 3.63
C ILE A 37 5.69 2.46 2.87
N PRO A 38 6.90 2.34 3.46
CA PRO A 38 8.07 1.76 2.77
C PRO A 38 7.92 0.29 2.35
N THR A 39 6.91 -0.42 2.86
CA THR A 39 6.68 -1.84 2.55
C THR A 39 5.93 -2.06 1.24
N PHE A 40 5.36 -1.02 0.65
CA PHE A 40 4.51 -1.12 -0.55
C PHE A 40 5.30 -0.84 -1.83
N LYS A 41 4.94 -1.55 -2.90
CA LYS A 41 5.58 -1.43 -4.22
C LYS A 41 5.07 -0.25 -5.04
N ARG A 42 3.84 0.19 -4.79
CA ARG A 42 3.17 1.28 -5.52
C ARG A 42 2.49 2.17 -4.49
N LEU A 43 2.72 3.47 -4.61
CA LEU A 43 2.20 4.47 -3.70
C LEU A 43 1.33 5.44 -4.47
N TYR A 44 0.13 5.66 -3.94
CA TYR A 44 -0.87 6.54 -4.52
C TYR A 44 -1.30 7.55 -3.48
N HIS A 45 -1.14 8.83 -3.81
CA HIS A 45 -1.59 9.94 -3.00
C HIS A 45 -2.92 10.45 -3.54
N ILE A 46 -3.94 10.48 -2.69
CA ILE A 46 -5.24 11.04 -3.01
C ILE A 46 -5.31 12.45 -2.43
N ARG A 47 -5.47 13.46 -3.31
CA ARG A 47 -5.66 14.87 -2.93
C ARG A 47 -6.77 15.47 -3.77
N ASP A 48 -7.70 16.17 -3.12
CA ASP A 48 -8.86 16.81 -3.79
C ASP A 48 -9.67 15.86 -4.68
N GLY A 49 -9.76 14.57 -4.29
CA GLY A 49 -10.44 13.52 -5.05
C GLY A 49 -9.66 12.98 -6.25
N LEU A 50 -8.43 13.43 -6.47
CA LEU A 50 -7.54 12.98 -7.54
C LEU A 50 -6.46 12.05 -6.99
N THR A 51 -6.18 10.97 -7.74
CA THR A 51 -5.16 9.98 -7.40
C THR A 51 -3.87 10.26 -8.18
N HIS A 52 -2.75 10.39 -7.47
CA HIS A 52 -1.43 10.66 -8.03
C HIS A 52 -0.48 9.52 -7.66
N GLU A 53 0.25 8.96 -8.64
CA GLU A 53 1.27 7.93 -8.38
C GLU A 53 2.59 8.59 -7.94
N GLU A 54 3.13 8.18 -6.80
CA GLU A 54 4.47 8.58 -6.36
C GLU A 54 5.50 7.54 -6.85
N GLY A 55 6.43 7.95 -7.71
CA GLY A 55 7.66 7.18 -8.02
C GLY A 55 7.62 6.20 -9.19
N GLY A 56 6.52 6.08 -9.95
CA GLY A 56 6.47 5.24 -11.15
C GLY A 56 6.71 6.05 -12.43
N ARG A 57 7.82 5.79 -13.14
CA ARG A 57 7.94 6.18 -14.56
C ARG A 57 6.70 5.65 -15.28
N VAL A 58 5.91 6.56 -15.85
CA VAL A 58 4.89 6.18 -16.83
C VAL A 58 5.67 5.71 -18.05
N GLU A 59 5.98 4.42 -18.16
CA GLU A 59 6.37 3.85 -19.44
C GLU A 59 5.14 4.06 -20.35
N PRO A 60 5.27 4.84 -21.45
CA PRO A 60 4.14 5.05 -22.34
C PRO A 60 3.72 3.68 -22.88
N ALA A 61 2.43 3.39 -22.78
CA ALA A 61 1.85 2.19 -23.38
C ALA A 61 2.25 2.17 -24.87
N SER A 62 2.97 1.11 -25.25
CA SER A 62 3.38 0.84 -26.64
C SER A 62 2.19 0.47 -27.51
#